data_AF-A0A6B3HT18-F1
#
_entry.id   AF-A0A6B3HT18-F1
#
_cell.length_a   1.000
_cell.length_b   1.000
_cell.length_c   1.000
_cell.angle_alpha   90.00
_cell.angle_beta   90.00
_cell.angle_gamma   90.00
#
_symmetry.space_group_name_H-M   'P 1'
#
loop_
_entity.id
_entity.type
_entity.pdbx_description
1 polymer ?
#
loop_
_entity_poly.entity_id
_entity_poly.type
_entity_poly.pdbx_seq_one_letter_code
_entity_poly.pdbx_strand_id
1 'polypeptide(L)' 'MSDTTHDGGVALGTPPSADEGLRAAQLAAKYGLTVSGARPGLFAYMKQLWGRRHFILAFS' A
#
# COMPACT_ATOMS: atom_id res chain seq x y z
N MET A 1 21.37 -38.21 32.63
CA MET A 1 21.69 -37.33 31.49
C MET A 1 20.49 -36.45 31.24
N SER A 2 20.70 -35.15 31.41
CA SER A 2 19.89 -33.95 31.18
C SER A 2 18.39 -34.07 30.89
N ASP A 3 17.60 -33.81 31.93
CA ASP A 3 16.26 -33.21 31.84
C ASP A 3 16.44 -31.76 31.39
N THR A 4 15.96 -31.40 30.20
CA THR A 4 16.03 -30.02 29.71
C THR A 4 14.64 -29.42 29.85
N THR A 5 14.35 -28.94 31.06
CA THR A 5 13.24 -28.04 31.35
C THR A 5 13.43 -26.79 30.51
N HIS A 6 12.65 -26.68 29.43
CA HIS A 6 12.46 -25.42 28.73
C HIS A 6 11.57 -24.53 29.60
N ASP A 7 12.23 -23.87 30.55
CA ASP A 7 11.63 -22.86 31.41
C ASP A 7 11.31 -21.61 30.56
N GLY A 8 10.02 -21.30 30.46
CA GLY A 8 9.55 -19.95 30.70
C GLY A 8 10.08 -18.82 29.80
N GLY A 9 10.24 -19.05 28.50
CA GLY A 9 10.36 -17.96 27.54
C GLY A 9 9.00 -17.27 27.35
N VAL A 10 8.62 -16.37 28.27
CA VAL A 10 7.44 -15.52 28.10
C VAL A 10 7.63 -14.74 26.80
N ALA A 11 6.88 -15.12 25.76
CA ALA A 11 6.68 -14.25 24.63
C ALA A 11 5.93 -13.02 25.16
N LEU A 12 6.68 -12.00 25.58
CA LEU A 12 6.16 -10.65 25.72
C LEU A 12 5.75 -10.26 24.31
N GLY A 13 4.49 -10.56 23.96
CA GLY A 13 3.97 -10.30 22.64
C GLY A 13 4.25 -8.87 22.26
N THR A 14 4.75 -8.66 21.03
CA THR A 14 4.86 -7.32 20.47
C THR A 14 3.54 -6.60 20.70
N PRO A 15 3.55 -5.38 21.25
CA PRO A 15 2.31 -4.64 21.47
C PRO A 15 1.54 -4.58 20.15
N PRO A 16 0.20 -4.67 20.21
CA PRO A 16 -0.63 -4.65 19.01
C PRO A 16 -0.27 -3.43 18.16
N SER A 17 -0.02 -3.67 16.87
CA SER A 17 0.32 -2.58 15.95
C SER A 17 -0.82 -1.56 15.91
N ALA A 18 -0.52 -0.28 15.74
CA ALA A 18 -1.52 0.78 15.62
C ALA A 18 -2.46 0.60 14.39
N ASP A 19 -2.14 -0.37 13.53
CA ASP A 19 -2.92 -0.76 12.35
C ASP A 19 -3.66 -2.09 12.52
N GLU A 20 -3.48 -2.77 13.65
CA GLU A 20 -4.08 -4.07 13.91
C GLU A 20 -5.61 -3.93 14.03
N GLY A 21 -6.33 -4.74 13.24
CA GLY A 21 -7.80 -4.65 13.13
C GLY A 21 -8.32 -3.70 12.04
N LEU A 22 -7.46 -2.91 11.39
CA LEU A 22 -7.88 -2.12 10.22
C LEU A 22 -8.11 -3.03 9.01
N ARG A 23 -9.24 -2.83 8.33
CA ARG A 23 -9.44 -3.43 7.00
C ARG A 23 -8.49 -2.77 6.01
N ALA A 24 -8.11 -3.49 4.95
CA ALA A 24 -7.19 -2.99 3.92
C ALA A 24 -7.58 -1.60 3.36
N ALA A 25 -8.88 -1.32 3.18
CA ALA A 25 -9.35 -0.02 2.72
C ALA A 25 -9.08 1.12 3.73
N GLN A 26 -9.19 0.85 5.03
CA GLN A 26 -8.92 1.81 6.09
C GLN A 26 -7.43 2.07 6.24
N LEU A 27 -6.61 1.02 6.11
CA LEU A 27 -5.16 1.12 6.07
C LEU A 27 -4.71 1.97 4.88
N ALA A 28 -5.27 1.71 3.70
CA ALA A 28 -4.98 2.49 2.50
C ALA A 28 -5.38 3.96 2.67
N ALA A 29 -6.55 4.24 3.24
CA ALA A 29 -6.97 5.61 3.54
C ALA A 29 -6.04 6.30 4.55
N LYS A 30 -5.63 5.60 5.63
CA LYS A 30 -4.72 6.11 6.67
C LYS A 30 -3.38 6.56 6.09
N TYR A 31 -2.85 5.79 5.14
CA TYR A 31 -1.54 6.04 4.54
C TYR A 31 -1.60 6.68 3.15
N GLY A 32 -2.78 7.09 2.68
CA GLY A 32 -2.96 7.68 1.34
C GLY A 32 -2.55 6.72 0.21
N LEU A 33 -2.61 5.42 0.44
CA LEU A 33 -2.25 4.42 -0.56
C LEU A 33 -3.35 4.32 -1.62
N THR A 34 -2.93 4.32 -2.88
CA THR A 34 -3.81 4.12 -4.03
C THR A 34 -3.40 2.87 -4.78
N VAL A 35 -4.35 2.21 -5.46
CA VAL A 35 -4.06 1.07 -6.32
C VAL A 35 -3.10 1.51 -7.42
N SER A 36 -1.97 0.78 -7.56
CA SER A 36 -1.04 0.99 -8.67
C SER A 36 -1.78 0.74 -10.00
N GLY A 37 -1.77 1.73 -10.89
CA GLY A 37 -2.54 1.68 -12.15
C GLY A 37 -4.01 2.04 -12.03
N ALA A 38 -4.43 2.70 -10.94
CA ALA A 38 -5.75 3.32 -10.87
C ALA A 38 -6.02 4.17 -12.12
N ARG A 39 -7.15 3.92 -12.80
CA ARG A 39 -7.49 4.62 -14.04
C ARG A 39 -7.72 6.10 -13.74
N PRO A 40 -7.08 7.02 -14.47
CA PRO A 40 -7.38 8.43 -14.33
C PRO A 40 -8.84 8.69 -14.71
N GLY A 41 -9.49 9.60 -13.99
CA GLY A 41 -10.79 10.12 -14.40
C GLY A 41 -10.69 10.87 -15.74
N LEU A 42 -11.83 11.12 -16.39
CA LEU A 42 -11.88 11.72 -17.73
C LEU A 42 -11.08 13.02 -17.83
N PHE A 43 -11.26 13.95 -16.88
CA PHE A 43 -10.52 15.22 -16.87
C PHE A 43 -9.01 15.04 -16.72
N ALA A 44 -8.58 14.11 -15.84
CA ALA A 44 -7.17 13.80 -15.65
C ALA A 44 -6.57 13.18 -16.93
N TYR A 45 -7.34 12.30 -17.59
CA TYR A 45 -6.96 11.71 -18.86
C TYR A 45 -6.84 12.76 -19.97
N MET A 46 -7.80 13.69 -20.09
CA MET A 46 -7.74 14.80 -21.04
C MET A 46 -6.51 15.68 -20.81
N LYS A 47 -6.17 15.99 -19.55
CA LYS A 47 -4.96 16.76 -19.22
C LYS A 47 -3.69 16.03 -19.64
N GLN A 48 -3.63 14.72 -19.43
CA GLN A 48 -2.51 13.89 -19.87
C GLN A 48 -2.39 13.84 -21.39
N LEU A 49 -3.52 13.76 -22.11
CA LEU A 49 -3.56 13.78 -23.57
C LEU A 49 -3.02 15.09 -24.13
N TRP A 50 -3.45 16.22 -23.58
CA TRP A 50 -2.90 17.54 -23.93
C TRP A 50 -1.41 17.65 -23.66
N GLY A 51 -0.92 17.12 -22.54
CA GLY A 51 0.52 17.06 -22.25
C GLY A 51 1.31 16.20 -23.24
N ARG A 52 0.69 15.14 -23.77
CA ARG A 52 1.31 14.22 -24.75
C ARG A 52 1.12 14.65 -26.21
N ARG A 53 0.38 15.73 -26.49
CA ARG A 53 0.05 16.17 -27.86
C ARG A 53 1.25 16.26 -28.79
N HIS A 54 2.38 16.79 -28.30
CA HIS A 54 3.59 16.97 -29.10
C HIS A 54 4.21 15.63 -29.50
N PHE A 55 4.23 14.68 -28.57
CA PHE A 55 4.74 13.34 -28.83
C PHE A 55 3.83 12.59 -29.82
N ILE A 56 2.51 12.66 -29.62
CA ILE A 56 1.54 12.02 -30.52
C ILE A 56 1.71 12.59 -31.93
N LEU A 57 1.72 13.91 -32.09
CA LEU A 57 1.88 14.54 -33.41
C LEU A 57 3.22 14.26 -34.08
N ALA A 58 4.31 14.09 -33.32
CA ALA A 58 5.64 13.85 -33.87
C ALA A 58 5.89 12.38 -34.25
N PHE A 59 5.14 11.43 -33.70
CA PHE A 59 5.42 9.98 -33.80
C PHE A 59 4.18 9.11 -34.11
N SER A 60 3.06 9.70 -34.56
CA SER A 60 1.88 8.94 -35.03
C SER A 60 1.87 8.74 -36.53
#